data_AF-A0A8S3ZP27-F1
#
_entry.id   AF-A0A8S3ZP27-F1
#
_cell.length_a   1.000
_cell.length_b   1.000
_cell.length_c   1.000
_cell.angle_alpha   90.00
_cell.angle_beta   90.00
_cell.angle_gamma   90.00
#
_symmetry.space_group_name_H-M   'P 1'
#
loop_
_entity.id
_entity.type
_entity.pdbx_description
1 polymer ?
#
loop_
_entity_poly.entity_id
_entity_poly.type
_entity_poly.pdbx_seq_one_letter_code
_entity_poly.pdbx_strand_id
1 'polypeptide(L)'
;MTVSLKRRNKAAHSTSSDTVTQNKTETNTVNKSTSKSKQNDREKNNSNIHERHRGTTSPIWSVLWALNVVLGVGAIVAAGGLHAWYMYQLHENQLWFSHIQEIEREISFRTESGLYYSFYKYLVNSPDFLKDIQRLTVNESTQHPEAINILARMNIYQEVILATLYRQFGISLQPIFFYIYSIFCLNGVLVSALCLLTWLLSKSWMAGILSAAFYMFNRLDTTRVDSSVPLRENFALPFLWIQAAGIAMYFKPRVRGILESCCQMIIFLSTLLFCCFWQFSQFIMLLQGFSLFAVWVLGLVPTVK
;
A
#
# COMPACT_ATOMS: atom_id res chain seq x y z
N MET A 1 -50.60 -12.76 -51.75
CA MET A 1 -51.41 -12.61 -52.98
C MET A 1 -51.31 -11.17 -53.44
N THR A 2 -50.69 -11.00 -54.60
CA THR A 2 -50.54 -9.77 -55.40
C THR A 2 -51.89 -9.07 -55.63
N VAL A 3 -51.92 -7.75 -55.68
CA VAL A 3 -52.43 -6.94 -56.82
C VAL A 3 -52.28 -5.44 -56.50
N SER A 4 -51.53 -4.79 -57.38
CA SER A 4 -51.43 -3.34 -57.61
C SER A 4 -52.65 -2.85 -58.39
N LEU A 5 -53.13 -1.61 -58.17
CA LEU A 5 -53.80 -0.86 -59.24
C LEU A 5 -53.69 0.67 -59.09
N LYS A 6 -52.90 1.17 -60.03
CA LYS A 6 -52.55 2.50 -60.53
C LYS A 6 -53.71 3.42 -60.95
N ARG A 7 -53.57 4.72 -60.59
CA ARG A 7 -53.92 6.00 -61.30
C ARG A 7 -55.38 6.36 -61.68
N ARG A 8 -55.75 7.63 -61.39
CA ARG A 8 -56.05 8.68 -62.41
C ARG A 8 -56.15 10.11 -61.83
N ASN A 9 -55.60 11.07 -62.58
CA ASN A 9 -55.54 12.53 -62.37
C ASN A 9 -56.81 13.26 -62.86
N LYS A 10 -57.05 14.47 -62.32
CA LYS A 10 -57.61 15.70 -62.95
C LYS A 10 -57.31 16.87 -61.97
N ALA A 11 -56.40 17.84 -62.24
CA ALA A 11 -56.54 19.08 -63.05
C ALA A 11 -57.85 19.84 -62.78
N ALA A 12 -57.94 21.17 -62.55
CA ALA A 12 -57.04 22.32 -62.47
C ALA A 12 -57.92 23.54 -62.03
N HIS A 13 -57.39 24.57 -61.35
CA HIS A 13 -57.72 25.99 -61.62
C HIS A 13 -56.85 26.97 -60.80
N SER A 14 -56.47 28.04 -61.50
CA SER A 14 -55.59 29.16 -61.17
C SER A 14 -56.20 30.23 -60.26
N THR A 15 -55.38 30.96 -59.48
CA THR A 15 -55.19 32.44 -59.62
C THR A 15 -54.19 33.04 -58.60
N SER A 16 -53.21 33.78 -59.15
CA SER A 16 -52.65 35.09 -58.73
C SER A 16 -52.37 35.41 -57.24
N SER A 17 -51.09 35.64 -56.89
CA SER A 17 -50.57 36.97 -56.47
C SER A 17 -49.13 36.90 -55.94
N ASP A 18 -48.16 37.35 -56.75
CA ASP A 18 -46.77 37.62 -56.37
C ASP A 18 -46.64 39.08 -55.88
N THR A 19 -46.13 39.31 -54.66
CA THR A 19 -45.24 40.44 -54.24
C THR A 19 -45.09 40.57 -52.70
N VAL A 20 -44.56 39.57 -51.97
CA VAL A 20 -44.03 39.80 -50.59
C VAL A 20 -42.96 38.76 -50.22
N THR A 21 -41.77 38.75 -50.82
CA THR A 21 -40.69 37.87 -50.32
C THR A 21 -39.26 38.33 -50.65
N GLN A 22 -38.86 39.53 -50.22
CA GLN A 22 -37.43 39.88 -50.18
C GLN A 22 -36.91 40.52 -48.88
N ASN A 23 -37.78 40.98 -47.96
CA ASN A 23 -37.33 41.62 -46.70
C ASN A 23 -37.19 40.70 -45.47
N LYS A 24 -37.28 39.37 -45.62
CA LYS A 24 -37.24 38.41 -44.50
C LYS A 24 -35.90 37.68 -44.30
N THR A 25 -34.94 37.87 -45.20
CA THR A 25 -33.68 37.09 -45.18
C THR A 25 -32.54 37.80 -44.44
N GLU A 26 -32.48 39.14 -44.43
CA GLU A 26 -31.42 39.90 -43.75
C GLU A 26 -31.62 40.05 -42.24
N THR A 27 -32.87 40.03 -41.76
CA THR A 27 -33.18 40.14 -40.32
C THR A 27 -32.81 38.88 -39.53
N ASN A 28 -32.70 37.73 -40.20
CA ASN A 28 -32.40 36.44 -39.55
C ASN A 28 -30.90 36.18 -39.37
N THR A 29 -30.02 36.78 -40.17
CA THR A 29 -28.56 36.65 -40.04
C THR A 29 -27.99 37.53 -38.93
N VAL A 30 -28.51 38.75 -38.75
CA VAL A 30 -28.10 39.69 -37.68
C VAL A 30 -28.55 39.21 -36.28
N ASN A 31 -29.72 38.59 -36.17
CA ASN A 31 -30.19 38.04 -34.90
C ASN A 31 -29.42 36.78 -34.46
N LYS A 32 -28.85 36.03 -35.42
CA LYS A 32 -28.08 34.81 -35.15
C LYS A 32 -26.62 35.06 -34.75
N SER A 33 -26.02 36.17 -35.18
CA SER A 33 -24.70 36.61 -34.71
C SER A 33 -24.77 37.24 -33.31
N THR A 34 -25.83 38.02 -33.05
CA THR A 34 -26.06 38.67 -31.75
C THR A 34 -26.41 37.67 -30.65
N SER A 35 -27.11 36.57 -30.96
CA SER A 35 -27.40 35.50 -30.00
C SER A 35 -26.17 34.65 -29.66
N LYS A 36 -25.28 34.38 -30.63
CA LYS A 36 -24.01 33.67 -30.40
C LYS A 36 -23.03 34.47 -29.56
N SER A 37 -22.93 35.79 -29.73
CA SER A 37 -22.11 36.66 -28.86
C SER A 37 -22.63 36.64 -27.42
N LYS A 38 -23.94 36.82 -27.21
CA LYS A 38 -24.54 36.79 -25.86
C LYS A 38 -24.43 35.44 -25.17
N GLN A 39 -24.39 34.34 -25.93
CA GLN A 39 -24.22 32.98 -25.39
C GLN A 39 -22.75 32.72 -24.97
N ASN A 40 -21.77 33.16 -25.78
CA ASN A 40 -20.35 33.08 -25.43
C ASN A 40 -19.99 33.97 -24.23
N ASP A 41 -20.60 35.15 -24.11
CA ASP A 41 -20.37 36.04 -22.96
C ASP A 41 -21.00 35.47 -21.68
N ARG A 42 -22.15 34.78 -21.77
CA ARG A 42 -22.74 34.05 -20.64
C ARG A 42 -21.94 32.82 -20.23
N GLU A 43 -21.36 32.07 -21.17
CA GLU A 43 -20.48 30.93 -20.86
C GLU A 43 -19.16 31.39 -20.22
N LYS A 44 -18.54 32.48 -20.71
CA LYS A 44 -17.36 33.09 -20.07
C LYS A 44 -17.67 33.64 -18.68
N ASN A 45 -18.85 34.22 -18.49
CA ASN A 45 -19.24 34.72 -17.17
C ASN A 45 -19.56 33.56 -16.20
N ASN A 46 -20.16 32.47 -16.67
CA ASN A 46 -20.38 31.26 -15.87
C ASN A 46 -19.09 30.50 -15.55
N SER A 47 -18.11 30.45 -16.46
CA SER A 47 -16.79 29.88 -16.17
C SER A 47 -16.03 30.74 -15.14
N ASN A 48 -16.13 32.06 -15.23
CA ASN A 48 -15.56 32.98 -14.24
C ASN A 48 -16.25 32.89 -12.88
N ILE A 49 -17.56 32.66 -12.84
CA ILE A 49 -18.32 32.43 -11.58
C ILE A 49 -17.97 31.07 -10.96
N HIS A 50 -17.74 30.03 -11.78
CA HIS A 50 -17.28 28.72 -11.31
C HIS A 50 -15.82 28.71 -10.86
N GLU A 51 -14.93 29.52 -11.44
CA GLU A 51 -13.56 29.69 -10.95
C GLU A 51 -13.48 30.52 -9.67
N ARG A 52 -14.43 31.45 -9.45
CA ARG A 52 -14.47 32.31 -8.24
C ARG A 52 -14.83 31.57 -6.95
N HIS A 53 -15.32 30.34 -7.04
CA HIS A 53 -15.69 29.50 -5.89
C HIS A 53 -14.64 28.44 -5.51
N ARG A 54 -13.41 28.47 -6.06
CA ARG A 54 -12.27 27.77 -5.44
C ARG A 54 -11.82 28.56 -4.21
N GLY A 55 -12.43 28.20 -3.09
CA GLY A 55 -12.32 28.90 -1.81
C GLY A 55 -10.89 29.30 -1.44
N THR A 56 -10.74 30.59 -1.18
CA THR A 56 -9.78 31.12 -0.21
C THR A 56 -10.06 30.45 1.13
N THR A 57 -9.47 29.28 1.38
CA THR A 57 -9.39 28.71 2.72
C THR A 57 -8.70 29.75 3.59
N SER A 58 -9.38 30.24 4.63
CA SER A 58 -8.74 31.19 5.54
C SER A 58 -7.44 30.57 6.08
N PRO A 59 -6.39 31.36 6.35
CA PRO A 59 -5.11 30.85 6.81
C PRO A 59 -5.23 29.97 8.07
N ILE A 60 -6.28 30.18 8.87
CA ILE A 60 -6.63 29.40 10.05
C ILE A 60 -6.99 27.95 9.69
N TRP A 61 -7.79 27.71 8.64
CA TRP A 61 -8.19 26.36 8.22
C TRP A 61 -7.01 25.55 7.68
N SER A 62 -6.08 26.18 6.96
CA SER A 62 -4.84 25.51 6.52
C SER A 62 -3.95 25.12 7.69
N VAL A 63 -3.85 25.97 8.72
CA VAL A 63 -3.09 25.67 9.94
C VAL A 63 -3.74 24.53 10.73
N LEU A 64 -5.06 24.55 10.92
CA LEU A 64 -5.78 23.46 11.59
C LEU A 64 -5.66 22.13 10.86
N TRP A 65 -5.72 22.14 9.53
CA TRP A 65 -5.51 20.93 8.73
C TRP A 65 -4.08 20.40 8.87
N ALA A 66 -3.08 21.29 8.80
CA ALA A 66 -1.68 20.91 8.99
C ALA A 66 -1.44 20.32 10.39
N LEU A 67 -1.98 20.96 11.44
CA LEU A 67 -1.91 20.45 12.81
C LEU A 67 -2.56 19.06 12.93
N ASN A 68 -3.73 18.85 12.34
CA ASN A 68 -4.40 17.54 12.35
C ASN A 68 -3.56 16.45 11.65
N VAL A 69 -2.88 16.79 10.55
CA VAL A 69 -1.96 15.85 9.88
C VAL A 69 -0.75 15.55 10.76
N VAL A 70 -0.13 16.57 11.36
CA VAL A 70 1.02 16.39 12.27
C VAL A 70 0.64 15.52 13.47
N LEU A 71 -0.51 15.80 14.09
CA LEU A 71 -1.03 14.99 15.21
C LEU A 71 -1.30 13.55 14.78
N GLY A 72 -1.91 13.34 13.61
CA GLY A 72 -2.18 12.00 13.10
C GLY A 72 -0.91 11.21 12.78
N VAL A 73 0.11 11.86 12.17
CA VAL A 73 1.42 11.22 11.92
C VAL A 73 2.11 10.90 13.23
N GLY A 74 2.10 11.83 14.19
CA GLY A 74 2.62 11.59 15.54
C GLY A 74 1.94 10.42 16.23
N ALA A 75 0.61 10.32 16.13
CA ALA A 75 -0.17 9.21 16.67
C ALA A 75 0.19 7.86 16.04
N ILE A 76 0.44 7.80 14.72
CA ILE A 76 0.87 6.57 14.04
C ILE A 76 2.23 6.10 14.54
N VAL A 77 3.20 7.02 14.61
CA VAL A 77 4.55 6.71 15.08
C VAL A 77 4.52 6.28 16.54
N ALA A 78 3.74 7.00 17.37
CA ALA A 78 3.54 6.65 18.76
C ALA A 78 2.88 5.26 18.93
N ALA A 79 1.85 4.94 18.15
CA ALA A 79 1.19 3.64 18.20
C ALA A 79 2.13 2.48 17.82
N GLY A 80 2.93 2.65 16.76
CA GLY A 80 3.93 1.65 16.36
C GLY A 80 5.07 1.50 17.38
N GLY A 81 5.59 2.62 17.89
CA GLY A 81 6.62 2.62 18.93
C GLY A 81 6.13 2.01 20.24
N LEU A 82 4.91 2.35 20.66
CA LEU A 82 4.26 1.76 21.82
C LEU A 82 4.05 0.25 21.63
N HIS A 83 3.68 -0.19 20.43
CA HIS A 83 3.54 -1.61 20.14
C HIS A 83 4.88 -2.36 20.18
N ALA A 84 5.94 -1.81 19.59
CA ALA A 84 7.27 -2.40 19.67
C ALA A 84 7.78 -2.50 21.12
N TRP A 85 7.58 -1.43 21.91
CA TRP A 85 7.90 -1.44 23.34
C TRP A 85 7.04 -2.43 24.12
N TYR A 86 5.76 -2.52 23.82
CA TYR A 86 4.85 -3.49 24.44
C TYR A 86 5.28 -4.94 24.14
N MET A 87 5.68 -5.26 22.91
CA MET A 87 6.23 -6.58 22.57
C MET A 87 7.53 -6.88 23.32
N TYR A 88 8.41 -5.89 23.43
CA TYR A 88 9.62 -6.01 24.23
C TYR A 88 9.31 -6.32 25.71
N GLN A 89 8.42 -5.54 26.33
CA GLN A 89 8.02 -5.74 27.73
C GLN A 89 7.35 -7.09 27.94
N LEU A 90 6.48 -7.49 27.02
CA LEU A 90 5.80 -8.79 27.09
C LEU A 90 6.79 -9.95 27.05
N HIS A 91 7.75 -9.90 26.13
CA HIS A 91 8.80 -10.89 26.00
C HIS A 91 9.67 -10.96 27.26
N GLU A 92 10.08 -9.80 27.79
CA GLU A 92 10.88 -9.75 29.01
C GLU A 92 10.12 -10.29 30.22
N ASN A 93 8.84 -9.94 30.36
CA ASN A 93 8.01 -10.41 31.48
C ASN A 93 7.75 -11.91 31.45
N GLN A 94 7.65 -12.52 30.26
CA GLN A 94 7.39 -13.95 30.10
C GLN A 94 8.64 -14.81 30.29
N LEU A 95 9.78 -14.37 29.76
CA LEU A 95 10.99 -15.20 29.68
C LEU A 95 12.12 -14.75 30.60
N TRP A 96 12.01 -13.56 31.22
CA TRP A 96 13.08 -12.93 31.99
C TRP A 96 14.40 -12.92 31.20
N PHE A 97 14.27 -12.60 29.91
CA PHE A 97 15.25 -12.91 28.88
C PHE A 97 16.60 -12.21 29.12
N SER A 98 16.57 -11.03 29.74
CA SER A 98 17.77 -10.29 30.13
C SER A 98 18.56 -10.93 31.27
N HIS A 99 17.91 -11.69 32.15
CA HIS A 99 18.51 -12.25 33.37
C HIS A 99 19.06 -13.67 33.19
N ILE A 100 18.59 -14.41 32.19
CA ILE A 100 19.01 -15.78 31.91
C ILE A 100 20.37 -15.84 31.19
N GLN A 101 21.01 -17.01 31.17
CA GLN A 101 22.29 -17.19 30.49
C GLN A 101 22.13 -17.27 28.96
N GLU A 102 23.21 -17.04 28.20
CA GLU A 102 23.16 -17.11 26.73
C GLU A 102 22.69 -18.48 26.24
N ILE A 103 23.19 -19.58 26.81
CA ILE A 103 22.79 -20.93 26.42
C ILE A 103 21.29 -21.15 26.67
N GLU A 104 20.77 -20.67 27.80
CA GLU A 104 19.34 -20.78 28.14
C GLU A 104 18.49 -19.94 27.18
N ARG A 105 18.95 -18.75 26.79
CA ARG A 105 18.30 -17.94 25.75
C ARG A 105 18.23 -18.70 24.43
N GLU A 106 19.28 -19.40 24.05
CA GLU A 106 19.32 -20.14 22.78
C GLU A 106 18.39 -21.35 22.80
N ILE A 107 18.30 -22.05 23.93
CA ILE A 107 17.37 -23.17 24.12
C ILE A 107 15.91 -22.70 24.12
N SER A 108 15.64 -21.43 24.47
CA SER A 108 14.29 -20.87 24.42
C SER A 108 13.71 -20.81 22.99
N PHE A 109 14.58 -20.70 21.97
CA PHE A 109 14.16 -20.77 20.58
C PHE A 109 13.91 -22.22 20.17
N ARG A 110 12.63 -22.58 20.06
CA ARG A 110 12.22 -23.94 19.66
C ARG A 110 12.00 -24.06 18.16
N THR A 111 12.22 -25.26 17.62
CA THR A 111 11.86 -25.61 16.24
C THR A 111 12.52 -24.70 15.19
N GLU A 112 11.73 -24.11 14.28
CA GLU A 112 12.21 -23.25 13.21
C GLU A 112 12.90 -21.98 13.73
N SER A 113 12.42 -21.42 14.85
CA SER A 113 13.01 -20.20 15.42
C SER A 113 14.49 -20.39 15.81
N GLY A 114 14.81 -21.53 16.42
CA GLY A 114 16.18 -21.87 16.80
C GLY A 114 17.05 -22.18 15.58
N LEU A 115 16.47 -22.83 14.57
CA LEU A 115 17.15 -23.09 13.30
C LEU A 115 17.56 -21.78 12.61
N TYR A 116 16.64 -20.81 12.47
CA TYR A 116 16.97 -19.53 11.84
C TYR A 116 18.00 -18.73 12.64
N TYR A 117 17.84 -18.68 13.96
CA TYR A 117 18.81 -18.02 14.82
C TYR A 117 20.21 -18.66 14.71
N SER A 118 20.31 -19.99 14.54
CA SER A 118 21.59 -20.67 14.37
C SER A 118 22.37 -20.21 13.13
N PHE A 119 21.67 -20.00 11.99
CA PHE A 119 22.28 -19.46 10.78
C PHE A 119 22.73 -18.02 10.95
N TYR A 120 21.91 -17.19 11.61
CA TYR A 120 22.29 -15.82 11.94
C TYR A 120 23.53 -15.77 12.83
N LYS A 121 23.56 -16.56 13.92
CA LYS A 121 24.72 -16.65 14.84
C LYS A 121 25.98 -17.12 14.11
N TYR A 122 25.86 -18.10 13.22
CA TYR A 122 26.96 -18.58 12.39
C TYR A 122 27.54 -17.46 11.50
N LEU A 123 26.68 -16.71 10.80
CA LEU A 123 27.10 -15.63 9.91
C LEU A 123 27.71 -14.42 10.64
N VAL A 124 27.22 -14.12 11.84
CA VAL A 124 27.74 -13.03 12.68
C VAL A 124 29.15 -13.35 13.21
N ASN A 125 29.36 -14.58 13.68
CA ASN A 125 30.64 -14.99 14.27
C ASN A 125 31.70 -15.40 13.25
N SER A 126 31.32 -15.53 11.98
CA SER A 126 32.23 -15.93 10.91
C SER A 126 33.28 -14.86 10.57
N PRO A 127 34.58 -15.22 10.44
CA PRO A 127 35.59 -14.32 9.94
C PRO A 127 35.33 -13.92 8.47
N ASP A 128 35.05 -14.90 7.59
CA ASP A 128 34.93 -14.72 6.13
C ASP A 128 33.47 -14.79 5.65
N PHE A 129 32.77 -13.65 5.68
CA PHE A 129 31.32 -13.59 5.37
C PHE A 129 30.95 -14.16 3.99
N LEU A 130 31.66 -13.74 2.94
CA LEU A 130 31.33 -14.13 1.55
C LEU A 130 31.55 -15.62 1.31
N LYS A 131 32.62 -16.16 1.88
CA LYS A 131 32.95 -17.59 1.78
C LYS A 131 31.90 -18.44 2.49
N ASP A 132 31.36 -17.96 3.60
CA ASP A 132 30.32 -18.68 4.33
C ASP A 132 28.95 -18.60 3.66
N ILE A 133 28.62 -17.49 2.98
CA ILE A 133 27.45 -17.47 2.08
C ILE A 133 27.60 -18.50 0.95
N GLN A 134 28.79 -18.60 0.34
CA GLN A 134 29.06 -19.62 -0.68
C GLN A 134 28.92 -21.04 -0.13
N ARG A 135 29.41 -21.30 1.08
CA ARG A 135 29.26 -22.59 1.78
C ARG A 135 27.80 -22.93 2.13
N LEU A 136 26.97 -21.94 2.43
CA LEU A 136 25.53 -22.14 2.62
C LEU A 136 24.80 -22.45 1.30
N THR A 137 25.36 -22.02 0.16
CA THR A 137 24.79 -22.25 -1.17
C THR A 137 25.17 -23.63 -1.73
N VAL A 138 26.36 -24.12 -1.41
CA VAL A 138 26.86 -25.43 -1.84
C VAL A 138 27.17 -26.26 -0.59
N ASN A 139 26.12 -26.72 0.10
CA ASN A 139 26.27 -27.51 1.33
C ASN A 139 26.09 -29.00 1.07
N GLU A 140 27.19 -29.75 1.15
CA GLU A 140 27.22 -31.23 1.03
C GLU A 140 27.07 -31.93 2.40
N SER A 141 27.25 -31.19 3.50
CA SER A 141 27.26 -31.76 4.86
C SER A 141 25.86 -32.08 5.39
N THR A 142 24.83 -31.41 4.88
CA THR A 142 23.46 -31.53 5.41
C THR A 142 22.65 -32.63 4.71
N GLN A 143 22.90 -32.90 3.42
CA GLN A 143 22.43 -34.09 2.72
C GLN A 143 23.51 -34.58 1.76
N HIS A 144 23.78 -35.88 1.76
CA HIS A 144 24.62 -36.56 0.76
C HIS A 144 23.68 -37.42 -0.11
N PRO A 145 23.83 -37.47 -1.45
CA PRO A 145 25.01 -37.10 -2.25
C PRO A 145 24.97 -35.72 -2.95
N GLU A 146 23.84 -35.02 -2.96
CA GLU A 146 23.72 -33.74 -3.68
C GLU A 146 23.88 -32.53 -2.75
N ALA A 147 24.71 -31.57 -3.15
CA ALA A 147 24.84 -30.30 -2.45
C ALA A 147 23.54 -29.49 -2.54
N ILE A 148 23.07 -28.96 -1.42
CA ILE A 148 21.83 -28.20 -1.35
C ILE A 148 22.11 -26.74 -1.07
N ASN A 149 21.39 -25.88 -1.79
CA ASN A 149 21.31 -24.47 -1.49
C ASN A 149 20.39 -24.24 -0.28
N ILE A 150 20.99 -24.16 0.90
CA ILE A 150 20.28 -23.90 2.16
C ILE A 150 19.62 -22.52 2.13
N LEU A 151 20.25 -21.55 1.45
CA LEU A 151 19.77 -20.18 1.36
C LEU A 151 18.36 -20.13 0.75
N ALA A 152 18.22 -20.76 -0.41
CA ALA A 152 16.95 -20.83 -1.14
C ALA A 152 15.97 -21.81 -0.49
N ARG A 153 16.45 -22.95 0.00
CA ARG A 153 15.58 -24.01 0.54
C ARG A 153 14.96 -23.63 1.89
N MET A 154 15.70 -22.96 2.77
CA MET A 154 15.26 -22.57 4.12
C MET A 154 14.87 -21.09 4.21
N ASN A 155 14.91 -20.37 3.07
CA ASN A 155 14.53 -18.97 2.95
C ASN A 155 15.21 -18.05 4.00
N ILE A 156 16.54 -18.15 4.15
CA ILE A 156 17.34 -17.44 5.17
C ILE A 156 17.84 -16.06 4.73
N TYR A 157 17.11 -15.39 3.83
CA TYR A 157 17.51 -14.08 3.30
C TYR A 157 17.52 -12.99 4.38
N GLN A 158 16.53 -12.97 5.28
CA GLN A 158 16.46 -11.96 6.35
C GLN A 158 17.58 -12.12 7.40
N GLU A 159 18.03 -13.35 7.69
CA GLU A 159 19.17 -13.58 8.60
C GLU A 159 20.47 -13.06 7.99
N VAL A 160 20.67 -13.29 6.69
CA VAL A 160 21.84 -12.76 5.98
C VAL A 160 21.83 -11.23 6.02
N ILE A 161 20.68 -10.61 5.77
CA ILE A 161 20.54 -9.15 5.85
C ILE A 161 20.86 -8.67 7.27
N LEU A 162 20.25 -9.26 8.31
CA LEU A 162 20.50 -8.86 9.69
C LEU A 162 21.94 -9.07 10.13
N ALA A 163 22.57 -10.19 9.75
CA ALA A 163 23.97 -10.46 10.04
C ALA A 163 24.88 -9.44 9.35
N THR A 164 24.57 -9.07 8.10
CA THR A 164 25.30 -8.02 7.37
C THR A 164 25.17 -6.68 8.08
N LEU A 165 23.97 -6.29 8.48
CA LEU A 165 23.71 -5.03 9.20
C LEU A 165 24.46 -5.01 10.53
N TYR A 166 24.38 -6.09 11.31
CA TYR A 166 25.06 -6.20 12.61
C TYR A 166 26.59 -6.03 12.47
N ARG A 167 27.19 -6.70 11.48
CA ARG A 167 28.63 -6.61 11.20
C ARG A 167 29.05 -5.24 10.67
N GLN A 168 28.27 -4.67 9.76
CA GLN A 168 28.59 -3.39 9.12
C GLN A 168 28.50 -2.21 10.09
N PHE A 169 27.51 -2.23 11.00
CA PHE A 169 27.29 -1.15 11.96
C PHE A 169 28.05 -1.33 13.29
N GLY A 170 28.74 -2.46 13.49
CA GLY A 170 29.59 -2.68 14.68
C GLY A 170 28.81 -2.54 15.99
N ILE A 171 27.59 -3.09 16.03
CA ILE A 171 26.65 -2.88 17.13
C ILE A 171 27.19 -3.54 18.41
N SER A 172 27.26 -2.80 19.51
CA SER A 172 27.81 -3.29 20.80
C SER A 172 26.86 -4.19 21.60
N LEU A 173 25.63 -4.38 21.11
CA LEU A 173 24.59 -5.21 21.73
C LEU A 173 24.86 -6.69 21.42
N GLN A 174 24.52 -7.63 22.32
CA GLN A 174 24.68 -9.05 22.00
C GLN A 174 23.87 -9.43 20.75
N PRO A 175 24.38 -10.34 19.89
CA PRO A 175 23.74 -10.66 18.62
C PRO A 175 22.28 -11.09 18.77
N ILE A 176 21.95 -11.84 19.83
CA ILE A 176 20.60 -12.34 20.10
C ILE A 176 19.58 -11.22 20.38
N PHE A 177 19.97 -10.22 21.16
CA PHE A 177 19.10 -9.08 21.46
C PHE A 177 18.92 -8.20 20.22
N PHE A 178 19.98 -7.99 19.42
CA PHE A 178 19.84 -7.27 18.15
C PHE A 178 18.85 -7.97 17.21
N TYR A 179 18.94 -9.29 17.12
CA TYR A 179 18.05 -10.10 16.29
C TYR A 179 16.58 -9.97 16.73
N ILE A 180 16.29 -10.18 18.01
CA ILE A 180 14.93 -10.07 18.57
C ILE A 180 14.38 -8.64 18.47
N TYR A 181 15.17 -7.62 18.85
CA TYR A 181 14.70 -6.24 18.84
C TYR A 181 14.42 -5.73 17.43
N SER A 182 15.19 -6.18 16.43
CA SER A 182 14.91 -5.88 15.03
C SER A 182 13.52 -6.35 14.62
N ILE A 183 13.09 -7.53 15.09
CA ILE A 183 11.75 -8.08 14.81
C ILE A 183 10.67 -7.29 15.53
N PHE A 184 10.89 -6.88 16.79
CA PHE A 184 9.94 -6.04 17.52
C PHE A 184 9.77 -4.66 16.87
N CYS A 185 10.86 -4.04 16.43
CA CYS A 185 10.81 -2.80 15.67
C CYS A 185 10.01 -2.96 14.37
N LEU A 186 10.24 -4.06 13.64
CA LEU A 186 9.53 -4.34 12.40
C LEU A 186 8.02 -4.58 12.63
N ASN A 187 7.64 -5.18 13.76
CA ASN A 187 6.23 -5.28 14.17
C ASN A 187 5.64 -3.94 14.59
N GLY A 188 6.42 -3.03 15.16
CA GLY A 188 6.01 -1.64 15.34
C GLY A 188 5.67 -0.97 14.00
N VAL A 189 6.51 -1.18 12.97
CA VAL A 189 6.27 -0.68 11.60
C VAL A 189 4.99 -1.28 11.02
N LEU A 190 4.69 -2.56 11.28
CA LEU A 190 3.43 -3.19 10.90
C LEU A 190 2.23 -2.43 11.44
N VAL A 191 2.20 -2.18 12.75
CA VAL A 191 1.08 -1.45 13.39
C VAL A 191 0.99 -0.03 12.85
N SER A 192 2.12 0.65 12.64
CA SER A 192 2.11 1.97 12.00
C SER A 192 1.54 1.93 10.58
N ALA A 193 1.89 0.94 9.77
CA ALA A 193 1.36 0.78 8.42
C ALA A 193 -0.15 0.46 8.41
N LEU A 194 -0.61 -0.36 9.37
CA LEU A 194 -2.03 -0.63 9.58
C LEU A 194 -2.81 0.63 9.97
N CYS A 195 -2.28 1.43 10.91
CA CYS A 195 -2.88 2.71 11.29
C CYS A 195 -2.95 3.67 10.09
N LEU A 196 -1.88 3.71 9.29
CA LEU A 196 -1.83 4.52 8.08
C LEU A 196 -2.92 4.06 7.10
N LEU A 197 -3.00 2.77 6.79
CA LEU A 197 -4.04 2.21 5.92
C LEU A 197 -5.44 2.61 6.40
N THR A 198 -5.73 2.43 7.69
CA THR A 198 -7.04 2.76 8.26
C THR A 198 -7.33 4.26 8.20
N TRP A 199 -6.35 5.13 8.45
CA TRP A 199 -6.52 6.57 8.26
C TRP A 199 -6.78 6.91 6.79
N LEU A 200 -6.07 6.27 5.85
CA LEU A 200 -6.25 6.54 4.44
C LEU A 200 -7.65 6.20 3.93
N LEU A 201 -8.26 5.15 4.47
CA LEU A 201 -9.62 4.70 4.16
C LEU A 201 -10.70 5.52 4.89
N SER A 202 -10.55 5.75 6.20
CA SER A 202 -11.55 6.42 7.03
C SER A 202 -11.47 7.95 7.02
N LYS A 203 -10.35 8.52 6.56
CA LYS A 203 -9.98 9.95 6.64
C LYS A 203 -9.81 10.49 8.07
N SER A 204 -9.78 9.64 9.09
CA SER A 204 -9.55 10.00 10.49
C SER A 204 -8.38 9.22 11.09
N TRP A 205 -7.45 9.92 11.75
CA TRP A 205 -6.34 9.27 12.46
C TRP A 205 -6.81 8.52 13.72
N MET A 206 -7.94 8.92 14.31
CA MET A 206 -8.53 8.23 15.47
C MET A 206 -8.95 6.80 15.12
N ALA A 207 -9.47 6.57 13.91
CA ALA A 207 -9.78 5.24 13.42
C ALA A 207 -8.50 4.37 13.29
N GLY A 208 -7.36 4.99 12.96
CA GLY A 208 -6.06 4.33 12.98
C GLY A 208 -5.70 3.83 14.38
N ILE A 209 -5.85 4.67 15.41
CA ILE A 209 -5.61 4.25 16.81
C ILE A 209 -6.56 3.13 17.22
N LEU A 210 -7.84 3.21 16.85
CA LEU A 210 -8.80 2.15 17.13
C LEU A 210 -8.39 0.82 16.48
N SER A 211 -7.89 0.87 15.25
CA SER A 211 -7.34 -0.30 14.55
C SER A 211 -6.12 -0.88 15.26
N ALA A 212 -5.21 -0.04 15.76
CA ALA A 212 -4.08 -0.49 16.57
C ALA A 212 -4.54 -1.17 17.87
N ALA A 213 -5.52 -0.59 18.55
CA ALA A 213 -6.07 -1.18 19.77
C ALA A 213 -6.67 -2.56 19.50
N PHE A 214 -7.47 -2.73 18.44
CA PHE A 214 -8.00 -4.03 18.06
C PHE A 214 -6.92 -5.04 17.67
N TYR A 215 -5.86 -4.59 16.98
CA TYR A 215 -4.72 -5.43 16.66
C TYR A 215 -4.00 -5.90 17.94
N MET A 216 -3.81 -5.01 18.92
CA MET A 216 -3.18 -5.34 20.20
C MET A 216 -4.03 -6.28 21.06
N PHE A 217 -5.35 -6.09 21.09
CA PHE A 217 -6.24 -6.97 21.86
C PHE A 217 -6.34 -8.38 21.27
N ASN A 218 -6.32 -8.50 19.93
CA ASN A 218 -6.37 -9.79 19.23
C ASN A 218 -4.97 -10.31 18.87
N ARG A 219 -3.92 -9.86 19.57
CA ARG A 219 -2.52 -10.17 19.25
C ARG A 219 -2.19 -11.66 19.13
N LEU A 220 -2.93 -12.50 19.84
CA LEU A 220 -2.73 -13.96 19.85
C LEU A 220 -3.08 -14.59 18.51
N ASP A 221 -4.04 -14.00 17.79
CA ASP A 221 -4.53 -14.49 16.50
C ASP A 221 -3.93 -13.72 15.33
N THR A 222 -3.52 -12.46 15.54
CA THR A 222 -3.00 -11.60 14.46
C THR A 222 -1.52 -11.81 14.18
N THR A 223 -0.74 -12.26 15.17
CA THR A 223 0.72 -12.37 15.05
C THR A 223 1.24 -13.54 15.86
N ARG A 224 2.33 -14.14 15.41
CA ARG A 224 3.02 -15.20 16.17
C ARG A 224 4.22 -14.70 16.96
N VAL A 225 4.47 -13.38 17.00
CA VAL A 225 5.64 -12.74 17.61
C VAL A 225 5.78 -13.12 19.09
N ASP A 226 4.67 -13.20 19.81
CA ASP A 226 4.64 -13.61 21.23
C ASP A 226 5.11 -15.06 21.42
N SER A 227 4.59 -15.97 20.59
CA SER A 227 4.88 -17.41 20.71
C SER A 227 6.25 -17.82 20.18
N SER A 228 6.74 -17.13 19.15
CA SER A 228 7.96 -17.48 18.42
C SER A 228 8.43 -16.25 17.67
N VAL A 229 9.40 -15.55 18.26
CA VAL A 229 9.84 -14.23 17.77
C VAL A 229 10.43 -14.32 16.35
N PRO A 230 11.43 -15.17 16.05
CA PRO A 230 12.08 -15.16 14.74
C PRO A 230 11.42 -16.10 13.75
N LEU A 231 10.14 -15.90 13.49
CA LEU A 231 9.43 -16.57 12.39
C LEU A 231 9.45 -15.71 11.12
N ARG A 232 9.41 -16.39 9.98
CA ARG A 232 9.36 -15.78 8.63
C ARG A 232 8.18 -14.83 8.46
N GLU A 233 7.01 -15.23 8.97
CA GLU A 233 5.80 -14.39 8.95
C GLU A 233 6.05 -13.02 9.59
N ASN A 234 6.71 -13.00 10.76
CA ASN A 234 6.93 -11.78 11.53
C ASN A 234 7.85 -10.80 10.79
N PHE A 235 8.70 -11.29 9.88
CA PHE A 235 9.49 -10.47 8.96
C PHE A 235 8.69 -9.95 7.78
N ALA A 236 7.76 -10.74 7.24
CA ALA A 236 7.08 -10.42 5.99
C ALA A 236 5.80 -9.59 6.17
N LEU A 237 4.98 -9.86 7.19
CA LEU A 237 3.71 -9.17 7.44
C LEU A 237 3.80 -7.62 7.48
N PRO A 238 4.85 -7.00 8.02
CA PRO A 238 5.00 -5.54 7.99
C PRO A 238 4.99 -4.98 6.55
N PHE A 239 5.62 -5.68 5.60
CA PHE A 239 5.66 -5.29 4.19
C PHE A 239 4.31 -5.48 3.49
N LEU A 240 3.51 -6.48 3.89
CA LEU A 240 2.14 -6.65 3.41
C LEU A 240 1.27 -5.43 3.73
N TRP A 241 1.36 -4.92 4.97
CA TRP A 241 0.57 -3.76 5.38
C TRP A 241 1.07 -2.44 4.77
N ILE A 242 2.39 -2.29 4.60
CA ILE A 242 2.96 -1.17 3.83
C ILE A 242 2.47 -1.20 2.38
N GLN A 243 2.46 -2.39 1.76
CA GLN A 243 1.97 -2.59 0.40
C GLN A 243 0.48 -2.22 0.31
N ALA A 244 -0.36 -2.69 1.23
CA ALA A 244 -1.78 -2.35 1.28
C ALA A 244 -2.02 -0.83 1.44
N ALA A 245 -1.26 -0.17 2.32
CA ALA A 245 -1.31 1.29 2.47
C ALA A 245 -0.87 2.03 1.19
N GLY A 246 0.16 1.53 0.51
CA GLY A 246 0.65 2.05 -0.77
C GLY A 246 -0.40 1.93 -1.88
N ILE A 247 -1.09 0.78 -1.97
CA ILE A 247 -2.18 0.56 -2.93
C ILE A 247 -3.35 1.50 -2.64
N ALA A 248 -3.74 1.65 -1.36
CA ALA A 248 -4.79 2.57 -0.96
C ALA A 248 -4.45 4.03 -1.30
N MET A 249 -3.18 4.43 -1.19
CA MET A 249 -2.69 5.74 -1.66
C MET A 249 -2.76 5.87 -3.18
N TYR A 250 -2.32 4.84 -3.91
CA TYR A 250 -2.23 4.86 -5.37
C TYR A 250 -3.60 5.05 -6.05
N PHE A 251 -4.67 4.52 -5.45
CA PHE A 251 -6.03 4.70 -5.96
C PHE A 251 -6.65 6.08 -5.65
N LYS A 252 -5.98 6.96 -4.89
CA LYS A 252 -6.51 8.31 -4.64
C LYS A 252 -6.40 9.18 -5.91
N PRO A 253 -7.49 9.87 -6.33
CA PRO A 253 -7.50 10.69 -7.56
C PRO A 253 -6.51 11.86 -7.60
N ARG A 254 -5.93 12.23 -6.45
CA ARG A 254 -5.03 13.39 -6.31
C ARG A 254 -3.55 13.04 -6.50
N VAL A 255 -3.21 11.75 -6.65
CA VAL A 255 -1.82 11.29 -6.77
C VAL A 255 -1.42 11.26 -8.24
N ARG A 256 -0.51 12.15 -8.65
CA ARG A 256 -0.01 12.26 -10.04
C ARG A 256 1.50 12.55 -10.07
N GLY A 257 2.16 12.14 -11.15
CA GLY A 257 3.58 12.43 -11.41
C GLY A 257 4.51 11.71 -10.43
N ILE A 258 5.42 12.46 -9.78
CA ILE A 258 6.44 11.89 -8.89
C ILE A 258 5.83 11.07 -7.75
N LEU A 259 4.73 11.54 -7.16
CA LEU A 259 4.08 10.83 -6.05
C LEU A 259 3.51 9.47 -6.50
N GLU A 260 3.02 9.39 -7.74
CA GLU A 260 2.55 8.13 -8.32
C GLU A 260 3.70 7.15 -8.52
N SER A 261 4.83 7.62 -9.07
CA SER A 261 6.05 6.82 -9.20
C SER A 261 6.58 6.36 -7.83
N CYS A 262 6.57 7.22 -6.82
CA CYS A 262 6.94 6.85 -5.45
C CYS A 262 6.01 5.78 -4.87
N CYS A 263 4.69 5.91 -5.05
CA CYS A 263 3.73 4.89 -4.60
C CYS A 263 3.97 3.55 -5.32
N GLN A 264 4.19 3.56 -6.63
CA GLN A 264 4.50 2.35 -7.40
C GLN A 264 5.81 1.71 -6.92
N MET A 265 6.85 2.50 -6.64
CA MET A 265 8.11 2.02 -6.10
C MET A 265 7.94 1.41 -4.71
N ILE A 266 7.15 2.04 -3.83
CA ILE A 266 6.82 1.49 -2.50
C ILE A 266 6.09 0.17 -2.65
N ILE A 267 5.07 0.09 -3.52
CA ILE A 267 4.31 -1.15 -3.78
C ILE A 267 5.23 -2.23 -4.32
N PHE A 268 6.10 -1.91 -5.27
CA PHE A 268 7.05 -2.86 -5.86
C PHE A 268 8.03 -3.39 -4.81
N LEU A 269 8.70 -2.50 -4.07
CA LEU A 269 9.72 -2.89 -3.10
C LEU A 269 9.11 -3.67 -1.92
N SER A 270 7.96 -3.24 -1.41
CA SER A 270 7.25 -3.97 -0.35
C SER A 270 6.75 -5.34 -0.82
N THR A 271 6.23 -5.44 -2.05
CA THR A 271 5.83 -6.74 -2.63
C THR A 271 7.04 -7.66 -2.81
N LEU A 272 8.17 -7.12 -3.30
CA LEU A 272 9.41 -7.87 -3.46
C LEU A 272 9.90 -8.44 -2.12
N LEU A 273 10.00 -7.59 -1.09
CA LEU A 273 10.44 -8.00 0.24
C LEU A 273 9.46 -9.00 0.88
N PHE A 274 8.16 -8.79 0.71
CA PHE A 274 7.13 -9.73 1.16
C PHE A 274 7.31 -11.11 0.51
N CYS A 275 7.54 -11.15 -0.80
CA CYS A 275 7.79 -12.39 -1.53
C CYS A 275 9.11 -13.07 -1.14
N CYS A 276 10.17 -12.30 -0.92
CA CYS A 276 11.47 -12.84 -0.51
C CYS A 276 11.44 -13.39 0.93
N PHE A 277 10.79 -12.71 1.87
CA PHE A 277 10.87 -13.09 3.29
C PHE A 277 9.93 -14.21 3.69
N TRP A 278 8.89 -14.50 2.88
CA TRP A 278 7.93 -15.54 3.21
C TRP A 278 7.53 -16.43 2.03
N GLN A 279 7.78 -17.73 2.21
CA GLN A 279 7.55 -18.80 1.24
C GLN A 279 6.08 -19.06 0.87
N PHE A 280 5.12 -18.54 1.64
CA PHE A 280 3.69 -18.70 1.39
C PHE A 280 3.04 -17.42 0.83
N SER A 281 3.86 -16.41 0.51
CA SER A 281 3.42 -15.13 -0.02
C SER A 281 2.59 -15.25 -1.29
N GLN A 282 2.84 -16.26 -2.15
CA GLN A 282 2.09 -16.47 -3.39
C GLN A 282 0.58 -16.62 -3.17
N PHE A 283 0.15 -17.22 -2.05
CA PHE A 283 -1.27 -17.41 -1.78
C PHE A 283 -1.98 -16.08 -1.49
N ILE A 284 -1.32 -15.20 -0.75
CA ILE A 284 -1.86 -13.88 -0.41
C ILE A 284 -1.83 -12.97 -1.64
N MET A 285 -0.75 -12.99 -2.41
CA MET A 285 -0.66 -12.22 -3.65
C MET A 285 -1.71 -12.65 -4.67
N LEU A 286 -1.98 -13.95 -4.79
CA LEU A 286 -3.05 -14.48 -5.63
C LEU A 286 -4.43 -13.98 -5.15
N LEU A 287 -4.70 -14.03 -3.85
CA LEU A 287 -5.96 -13.53 -3.27
C LEU A 287 -6.14 -12.02 -3.49
N GLN A 288 -5.08 -11.23 -3.33
CA GLN A 288 -5.10 -9.80 -3.63
C GLN A 288 -5.36 -9.54 -5.12
N GLY A 289 -4.71 -10.31 -6.00
CA GLY A 289 -4.92 -10.24 -7.45
C GLY A 289 -6.37 -10.53 -7.83
N PHE A 290 -6.96 -11.60 -7.30
CA PHE A 290 -8.38 -11.92 -7.53
C PHE A 290 -9.31 -10.85 -6.97
N SER A 291 -9.00 -10.28 -5.82
CA SER A 291 -9.80 -9.21 -5.21
C SER A 291 -9.81 -7.96 -6.10
N LEU A 292 -8.64 -7.54 -6.61
CA LEU A 292 -8.54 -6.40 -7.53
C LEU A 292 -9.25 -6.68 -8.86
N PHE A 293 -9.13 -7.89 -9.39
CA PHE A 293 -9.84 -8.30 -10.60
C PHE A 293 -11.35 -8.27 -10.40
N ALA A 294 -11.86 -8.76 -9.27
CA ALA A 294 -13.29 -8.72 -8.95
C ALA A 294 -13.82 -7.27 -8.86
N VAL A 295 -13.08 -6.38 -8.19
CA VAL A 295 -13.44 -4.95 -8.09
C VAL A 295 -13.44 -4.29 -9.48
N TRP A 296 -12.52 -4.68 -10.37
CA TRP A 296 -12.50 -4.22 -11.76
C TRP A 296 -13.70 -4.69 -12.56
N VAL A 297 -14.07 -5.98 -12.49
CA VAL A 297 -15.25 -6.53 -13.17
C VAL A 297 -16.53 -5.85 -12.72
N LEU A 298 -16.64 -5.49 -11.43
CA LEU A 298 -17.80 -4.78 -10.88
C LEU A 298 -17.85 -3.29 -11.28
N GLY A 299 -16.87 -2.77 -12.01
CA GLY A 299 -16.81 -1.37 -12.41
C GLY A 299 -16.60 -0.40 -11.23
N LEU A 300 -16.10 -0.89 -10.10
CA LEU A 300 -15.83 -0.07 -8.91
C LEU A 300 -14.46 0.63 -8.98
N VAL A 301 -13.60 0.23 -9.93
CA VAL A 301 -12.31 0.88 -10.18
C VAL A 301 -12.52 2.13 -11.04
N PRO A 302 -11.97 3.30 -10.67
CA PRO A 302 -12.03 4.49 -11.50
C PRO A 302 -11.42 4.24 -12.89
N THR A 303 -12.17 4.53 -13.95
CA THR A 303 -11.75 4.34 -15.34
C THR A 303 -10.76 5.40 -15.84
N VAL A 304 -10.64 6.51 -15.10
CA VAL A 304 -9.73 7.62 -15.40
C VAL A 304 -9.05 8.07 -14.10
N LYS A 305 -7.72 8.23 -14.14
CA LYS A 305 -6.92 8.84 -13.06
C LYS A 305 -6.75 10.35 -13.27
#